data_AF-A0A2H3CU55-F1
#
_entry.id   AF-A0A2H3CU55-F1
#
_cell.length_a   1.000
_cell.length_b   1.000
_cell.length_c   1.000
_cell.angle_alpha   90.00
_cell.angle_beta   90.00
_cell.angle_gamma   90.00
#
_symmetry.space_group_name_H-M   'P 1'
#
loop_
_entity.id
_entity.type
_entity.pdbx_description
1 polymer ?
#
loop_
_entity_poly.entity_id
_entity_poly.type
_entity_poly.pdbx_seq_one_letter_code
_entity_poly.pdbx_strand_id
1 'polypeptide(L)'
;MTAFIPGDDLQLVLTNSELSDTPGFGPDEPSLWFWLQNRRFSIQLKLTNVEIGYINVQFINAPKTIDHFFEELDAHSHELSNFALQVFDQYGYLKQEVEAGGLGLWDAEDAYKMYVRPMVYIQELVVMESWRSRGVGSWAVPQLFDTHEVKAIRSSYLFAWPAVLNHLEPMFPQTTTEACVAKGERVIKFFRSIGFRRLANTSFFCLAKDPAHRSRQIAANEDAEFKTLPPPKDDNEVIRRILASW
;
A
#
# COMPACT_ATOMS: atom_id res chain seq x y z
N MET A 1 19.73 3.58 -31.63
CA MET A 1 18.94 3.97 -30.45
C MET A 1 19.30 3.00 -29.35
N THR A 2 19.82 3.47 -28.22
CA THR A 2 20.05 2.65 -27.03
C THR A 2 18.72 2.13 -26.50
N ALA A 3 18.68 0.88 -26.06
CA ALA A 3 17.48 0.29 -25.47
C ALA A 3 17.18 0.95 -24.11
N PHE A 4 15.91 1.21 -23.82
CA PHE A 4 15.50 1.73 -22.52
C PHE A 4 15.67 0.65 -21.44
N ILE A 5 16.43 0.96 -20.38
CA ILE A 5 16.72 0.09 -19.25
C ILE A 5 16.36 0.86 -17.97
N PRO A 6 15.27 0.48 -17.27
CA PRO A 6 14.79 1.22 -16.09
C PRO A 6 15.86 1.54 -15.04
N GLY A 7 16.77 0.61 -14.74
CA GLY A 7 17.85 0.82 -13.76
C GLY A 7 18.86 1.90 -14.16
N ASP A 8 19.12 2.03 -15.45
CA ASP A 8 20.10 2.97 -15.99
C ASP A 8 19.44 4.33 -16.27
N ASP A 9 18.18 4.32 -16.70
CA ASP A 9 17.48 5.49 -17.21
C ASP A 9 16.58 6.20 -16.19
N LEU A 10 16.19 5.55 -15.09
CA LEU A 10 15.23 6.10 -14.12
C LEU A 10 15.83 6.42 -12.76
N GLN A 11 15.29 7.46 -12.13
CA GLN A 11 15.54 7.80 -10.74
C GLN A 11 14.22 8.05 -10.01
N LEU A 12 14.21 7.76 -8.72
CA LEU A 12 13.09 8.01 -7.83
C LEU A 12 13.45 9.21 -6.96
N VAL A 13 12.68 10.29 -7.05
CA VAL A 13 12.99 11.56 -6.40
C VAL A 13 11.86 11.92 -5.45
N LEU A 14 12.18 12.16 -4.18
CA LEU A 14 11.20 12.69 -3.23
C LEU A 14 10.81 14.11 -3.67
N THR A 15 9.51 14.36 -3.81
CA THR A 15 8.99 15.69 -4.12
C THR A 15 8.52 16.38 -2.86
N ASN A 16 8.92 17.64 -2.68
CA ASN A 16 8.52 18.47 -1.54
C ASN A 16 7.05 18.91 -1.57
N SER A 17 6.21 18.41 -2.48
CA SER A 17 4.77 18.61 -2.34
C SER A 17 4.31 17.75 -1.18
N GLU A 18 4.12 18.36 -0.01
CA GLU A 18 3.22 17.77 0.98
C GLU A 18 1.89 17.57 0.25
N LEU A 19 1.46 16.31 0.13
CA LEU A 19 0.10 16.00 -0.25
C LEU A 19 -0.77 16.44 0.94
N SER A 20 -1.16 17.72 0.94
CA SER A 20 -2.05 18.28 1.95
C SER A 20 -3.47 17.79 1.63
N ASP A 21 -3.79 16.58 2.04
CA ASP A 21 -5.18 16.11 2.04
C ASP A 21 -5.94 16.61 3.28
N THR A 22 -5.34 17.46 4.12
CA THR A 22 -6.04 18.16 5.20
C THR A 22 -6.81 19.36 4.64
N PRO A 23 -8.16 19.32 4.58
CA PRO A 23 -8.93 20.52 4.28
C PRO A 23 -8.86 21.43 5.52
N GLY A 24 -8.22 22.60 5.38
CA GLY A 24 -8.59 23.76 6.20
C GLY A 24 -7.76 24.13 7.43
N PHE A 25 -6.51 23.69 7.59
CA PHE A 25 -5.70 24.09 8.74
C PHE A 25 -4.56 25.06 8.37
N GLY A 26 -4.44 26.12 9.17
CA GLY A 26 -3.37 27.11 9.03
C GLY A 26 -2.00 26.56 9.45
N PRO A 27 -0.90 27.26 9.13
CA PRO A 27 0.47 26.80 9.38
C PRO A 27 0.85 26.63 10.86
N ASP A 28 0.00 27.05 11.81
CA ASP A 28 0.28 27.06 13.25
C ASP A 28 -0.50 25.99 14.05
N GLU A 29 -1.36 25.18 13.42
CA GLU A 29 -2.04 24.06 14.08
C GLU A 29 -1.27 22.75 13.84
N PRO A 30 -0.86 22.02 14.90
CA PRO A 30 -0.19 20.74 14.74
C PRO A 30 -1.09 19.80 13.95
N SER A 31 -0.53 19.09 12.96
CA SER A 31 -1.35 18.15 12.17
C SER A 31 -2.08 17.20 13.11
N LEU A 32 -3.39 17.05 12.90
CA LEU A 32 -4.23 16.15 13.71
C LEU A 32 -3.73 14.71 13.66
N TRP A 33 -2.89 14.36 12.68
CA TRP A 33 -2.38 13.02 12.44
C TRP A 33 -0.85 12.97 12.51
N PHE A 34 -0.26 13.28 13.67
CA PHE A 34 1.19 13.17 13.91
C PHE A 34 1.74 11.72 13.77
N TRP A 35 0.84 10.73 13.72
CA TRP A 35 1.12 9.33 13.45
C TRP A 35 1.20 9.00 11.95
N LEU A 36 0.76 9.90 11.06
CA LEU A 36 0.71 9.73 9.61
C LEU A 36 1.60 10.75 8.90
N GLN A 37 2.35 10.31 7.89
CA GLN A 37 3.04 11.22 6.98
C GLN A 37 2.84 10.79 5.52
N ASN A 38 2.38 11.72 4.69
CA ASN A 38 2.26 11.51 3.25
C ASN A 38 3.54 11.95 2.55
N ARG A 39 4.02 11.16 1.60
CA ARG A 39 5.17 11.47 0.75
C ARG A 39 4.85 11.07 -0.69
N ARG A 40 5.25 11.92 -1.61
CA ARG A 40 5.21 11.65 -3.05
C ARG A 40 6.61 11.44 -3.57
N PHE A 41 6.80 10.35 -4.31
CA PHE A 41 8.02 10.06 -5.05
C PHE A 41 7.74 10.17 -6.54
N SER A 42 8.45 11.06 -7.22
CA SER A 42 8.42 11.21 -8.67
C SER A 42 9.32 10.18 -9.33
N ILE A 43 8.80 9.47 -10.33
CA ILE A 43 9.56 8.57 -11.19
C ILE A 43 10.02 9.40 -12.38
N GLN A 44 11.32 9.67 -12.47
CA GLN A 44 11.88 10.59 -13.46
C GLN A 44 12.91 9.93 -14.36
N LEU A 45 13.02 10.40 -15.60
CA LEU A 45 14.15 10.10 -16.46
C LEU A 45 15.41 10.81 -15.96
N LYS A 46 16.51 10.08 -15.73
CA LYS A 46 17.76 10.66 -15.20
C LYS A 46 18.34 11.77 -16.07
N LEU A 47 18.24 11.62 -17.40
CA LEU A 47 18.86 12.56 -18.35
C LEU A 47 18.12 13.90 -18.44
N THR A 48 16.80 13.88 -18.26
CA THR A 48 15.94 15.05 -18.52
C THR A 48 15.21 15.56 -17.29
N ASN A 49 15.20 14.80 -16.20
CA ASN A 49 14.38 15.02 -14.99
C ASN A 49 12.87 15.12 -15.28
N VAL A 50 12.43 14.61 -16.44
CA VAL A 50 11.00 14.57 -16.78
C VAL A 50 10.32 13.48 -15.96
N GLU A 51 9.27 13.86 -15.22
CA GLU A 51 8.38 12.92 -14.54
C GLU A 51 7.62 12.07 -15.56
N ILE A 52 7.65 10.75 -15.37
CA ILE A 52 6.94 9.75 -16.19
C ILE A 52 5.95 8.91 -15.36
N GLY A 53 5.81 9.25 -14.09
CA GLY A 53 4.98 8.54 -13.12
C GLY A 53 5.31 8.99 -11.70
N TYR A 54 4.57 8.46 -10.74
CA TYR A 54 4.78 8.75 -9.32
C TYR A 54 4.30 7.62 -8.43
N ILE A 55 4.74 7.66 -7.17
CA ILE A 55 4.25 6.81 -6.09
C ILE A 55 3.87 7.71 -4.91
N ASN A 56 2.61 7.64 -4.48
CA ASN A 56 2.15 8.24 -3.24
C ASN A 56 2.22 7.19 -2.14
N VAL A 57 2.87 7.55 -1.04
CA VAL A 57 3.19 6.65 0.06
C VAL A 57 2.82 7.30 1.39
N GLN A 58 2.19 6.53 2.25
CA GLN A 58 1.82 6.91 3.60
C GLN A 58 2.69 6.16 4.61
N PHE A 59 3.28 6.90 5.53
CA PHE A 59 4.08 6.38 6.63
C PHE A 59 3.21 6.37 7.89
N ILE A 60 2.76 5.19 8.32
CA ILE A 60 1.79 5.01 9.41
C ILE A 60 2.53 4.49 10.64
N ASN A 61 2.60 5.29 11.70
CA ASN A 61 3.17 4.89 12.98
C ASN A 61 2.08 4.39 13.93
N ALA A 62 1.70 3.11 13.80
CA ALA A 62 0.62 2.52 14.58
C ALA A 62 0.76 2.72 16.11
N PRO A 63 1.95 2.54 16.73
CA PRO A 63 2.12 2.79 18.16
C PRO A 63 1.81 4.22 18.62
N LYS A 64 1.78 5.20 17.72
CA LYS A 64 1.45 6.59 18.03
C LYS A 64 -0.05 6.91 18.03
N THR A 65 -0.91 5.95 17.67
CA THR A 65 -2.37 6.12 17.64
C THR A 65 -3.05 5.94 19.01
N ILE A 66 -2.28 5.70 20.09
CA ILE A 66 -2.70 5.66 21.52
C ILE A 66 -4.05 4.94 21.72
N ASP A 67 -4.08 3.64 21.45
CA ASP A 67 -5.23 2.73 21.64
C ASP A 67 -6.49 3.01 20.78
N HIS A 68 -6.40 3.93 19.82
CA HIS A 68 -7.48 4.28 18.88
C HIS A 68 -7.07 4.04 17.42
N PHE A 69 -6.31 2.98 17.16
CA PHE A 69 -5.71 2.73 15.84
C PHE A 69 -6.76 2.69 14.73
N PHE A 70 -7.86 1.97 14.94
CA PHE A 70 -8.92 1.89 13.94
C PHE A 70 -9.59 3.25 13.73
N GLU A 71 -9.96 3.93 14.80
CA GLU A 71 -10.72 5.18 14.76
C GLU A 71 -9.91 6.30 14.09
N GLU A 72 -8.60 6.37 14.34
CA GLU A 72 -7.69 7.31 13.69
C GLU A 72 -7.57 7.06 12.17
N LEU A 73 -7.45 5.80 11.76
CA LEU A 73 -7.36 5.42 10.35
C LEU A 73 -8.71 5.61 9.62
N ASP A 74 -9.82 5.33 10.28
CA ASP A 74 -11.19 5.53 9.79
C ASP A 74 -11.49 7.01 9.55
N ALA A 75 -11.12 7.87 10.51
CA ALA A 75 -11.28 9.32 10.38
C ALA A 75 -10.47 9.92 9.22
N HIS A 76 -9.37 9.28 8.81
CA HIS A 76 -8.54 9.76 7.70
C HIS A 76 -9.09 9.36 6.33
N SER A 77 -9.39 8.08 6.10
CA SER A 77 -9.87 7.63 4.79
C SER A 77 -10.51 6.24 4.84
N HIS A 78 -11.48 6.01 3.95
CA HIS A 78 -12.12 4.72 3.75
C HIS A 78 -11.13 3.57 3.45
N GLU A 79 -10.06 3.86 2.70
CA GLU A 79 -9.02 2.89 2.37
C GLU A 79 -8.23 2.47 3.62
N LEU A 80 -7.82 3.41 4.47
CA LEU A 80 -7.14 3.11 5.73
C LEU A 80 -8.08 2.44 6.74
N SER A 81 -9.36 2.80 6.77
CA SER A 81 -10.39 2.09 7.56
C SER A 81 -10.43 0.60 7.20
N ASN A 82 -10.49 0.30 5.89
CA ASN A 82 -10.46 -1.08 5.40
C ASN A 82 -9.16 -1.80 5.72
N PHE A 83 -8.03 -1.09 5.65
CA PHE A 83 -6.72 -1.63 6.01
C PHE A 83 -6.67 -2.02 7.48
N ALA A 84 -7.05 -1.09 8.37
CA ALA A 84 -7.17 -1.33 9.80
C ALA A 84 -8.10 -2.50 10.10
N LEU A 85 -9.31 -2.49 9.54
CA LEU A 85 -10.33 -3.51 9.79
C LEU A 85 -9.88 -4.92 9.38
N GLN A 86 -9.28 -5.07 8.19
CA GLN A 86 -8.99 -6.40 7.66
C GLN A 86 -7.69 -6.97 8.20
N VAL A 87 -6.70 -6.13 8.48
CA VAL A 87 -5.33 -6.57 8.79
C VAL A 87 -5.05 -6.54 10.29
N PHE A 88 -5.52 -5.52 11.00
CA PHE A 88 -5.10 -5.26 12.37
C PHE A 88 -6.26 -5.38 13.37
N ASP A 89 -5.90 -5.59 14.63
CA ASP A 89 -6.81 -5.39 15.74
C ASP A 89 -6.93 -3.90 16.08
N GLN A 90 -7.71 -3.59 17.12
CA GLN A 90 -7.97 -2.22 17.54
C GLN A 90 -6.75 -1.45 18.06
N TYR A 91 -5.67 -2.15 18.41
CA TYR A 91 -4.45 -1.55 18.91
C TYR A 91 -3.36 -1.47 17.82
N GLY A 92 -3.66 -1.94 16.61
CA GLY A 92 -2.71 -1.98 15.50
C GLY A 92 -1.83 -3.22 15.46
N TYR A 93 -2.09 -4.25 16.26
CA TYR A 93 -1.41 -5.54 16.13
C TYR A 93 -1.99 -6.33 14.97
N LEU A 94 -1.15 -7.13 14.31
CA LEU A 94 -1.63 -8.03 13.26
C LEU A 94 -2.66 -9.00 13.85
N LYS A 95 -3.81 -9.16 13.19
CA LYS A 95 -4.83 -10.11 13.66
C LYS A 95 -4.30 -11.53 13.64
N GLN A 96 -4.70 -12.33 14.63
CA GLN A 96 -4.35 -13.76 14.68
C GLN A 96 -4.82 -14.51 13.41
N GLU A 97 -6.01 -14.18 12.88
CA GLU A 97 -6.49 -14.74 11.62
C GLU A 97 -5.65 -14.34 10.39
N VAL A 98 -4.89 -13.25 10.47
CA VAL A 98 -3.98 -12.80 9.40
C VAL A 98 -2.61 -13.45 9.55
N GLU A 99 -2.13 -13.65 10.77
CA GLU A 99 -0.91 -14.43 11.04
C GLU A 99 -1.06 -15.90 10.64
N ALA A 100 -2.17 -16.53 11.06
CA ALA A 100 -2.43 -17.95 10.83
C ALA A 100 -3.14 -18.24 9.49
N GLY A 101 -3.60 -17.21 8.78
CA GLY A 101 -4.43 -17.34 7.59
C GLY A 101 -3.67 -17.48 6.27
N GLY A 102 -4.41 -17.73 5.19
CA GLY A 102 -3.84 -17.91 3.85
C GLY A 102 -2.84 -19.05 3.79
N LEU A 103 -1.60 -18.72 3.44
CA LEU A 103 -0.46 -19.66 3.36
C LEU A 103 0.46 -19.57 4.60
N GLY A 104 0.05 -18.82 5.64
CA GLY A 104 0.82 -18.61 6.87
C GLY A 104 2.21 -18.01 6.60
N LEU A 105 2.30 -17.04 5.68
CA LEU A 105 3.57 -16.45 5.22
C LEU A 105 4.15 -15.39 6.15
N TRP A 106 3.35 -14.93 7.12
CA TRP A 106 3.63 -13.80 7.99
C TRP A 106 3.60 -14.33 9.42
N ASP A 107 4.77 -14.57 9.99
CA ASP A 107 4.88 -15.18 11.32
C ASP A 107 4.82 -14.13 12.45
N ALA A 108 4.95 -14.59 13.70
CA ALA A 108 4.90 -13.72 14.87
C ALA A 108 6.03 -12.66 14.89
N GLU A 109 7.19 -12.98 14.30
CA GLU A 109 8.30 -12.04 14.21
C GLU A 109 8.01 -10.96 13.14
N ASP A 110 7.37 -11.34 12.04
CA ASP A 110 6.85 -10.38 11.06
C ASP A 110 5.80 -9.46 11.69
N ALA A 111 4.82 -10.03 12.39
CA ALA A 111 3.77 -9.28 13.07
C ALA A 111 4.33 -8.27 14.07
N TYR A 112 5.32 -8.69 14.88
CA TYR A 112 6.02 -7.81 15.81
C TYR A 112 6.70 -6.65 15.07
N LYS A 113 7.44 -6.93 13.99
CA LYS A 113 8.10 -5.89 13.18
C LYS A 113 7.13 -4.92 12.52
N MET A 114 5.98 -5.41 12.05
CA MET A 114 4.92 -4.59 11.45
C MET A 114 4.30 -3.63 12.47
N TYR A 115 4.21 -4.03 13.73
CA TYR A 115 3.71 -3.18 14.82
C TYR A 115 4.74 -2.16 15.30
N VAL A 116 5.95 -2.60 15.65
CA VAL A 116 6.93 -1.72 16.34
C VAL A 116 7.62 -0.70 15.44
N ARG A 117 7.49 -0.82 14.12
CA ARG A 117 8.06 0.12 13.15
C ARG A 117 6.96 0.78 12.35
N PRO A 118 7.15 2.04 11.92
CA PRO A 118 6.19 2.66 11.03
C PRO A 118 6.01 1.83 9.75
N MET A 119 4.76 1.63 9.36
CA MET A 119 4.38 0.94 8.15
C MET A 119 4.50 1.88 6.95
N VAL A 120 4.83 1.32 5.80
CA VAL A 120 4.91 2.06 4.55
C VAL A 120 3.80 1.55 3.63
N TYR A 121 2.75 2.34 3.45
CA TYR A 121 1.59 2.01 2.67
C TYR A 121 1.63 2.74 1.33
N ILE A 122 1.63 2.00 0.22
CA ILE A 122 1.54 2.55 -1.13
C ILE A 122 0.08 2.86 -1.40
N GLN A 123 -0.25 4.15 -1.31
CA GLN A 123 -1.59 4.66 -1.60
C GLN A 123 -1.83 4.68 -3.11
N GLU A 124 -0.87 5.16 -3.89
CA GLU A 124 -1.01 5.23 -5.35
C GLU A 124 0.29 4.90 -6.06
N LEU A 125 0.17 4.20 -7.19
CA LEU A 125 1.25 4.00 -8.16
C LEU A 125 0.71 4.38 -9.53
N VAL A 126 1.29 5.41 -10.14
CA VAL A 126 0.88 5.89 -11.45
C VAL A 126 2.08 5.88 -12.38
N VAL A 127 1.89 5.25 -13.55
CA VAL A 127 2.83 5.31 -14.67
C VAL A 127 2.08 5.91 -15.85
N MET A 128 2.67 6.95 -16.46
CA MET A 128 2.11 7.61 -17.64
C MET A 128 1.91 6.60 -18.77
N GLU A 129 0.82 6.75 -19.52
CA GLU A 129 0.36 5.75 -20.49
C GLU A 129 1.44 5.36 -21.51
N SER A 130 2.19 6.33 -22.04
CA SER A 130 3.29 6.11 -23.00
C SER A 130 4.48 5.33 -22.44
N TRP A 131 4.58 5.22 -21.11
CA TRP A 131 5.65 4.53 -20.38
C TRP A 131 5.21 3.22 -19.73
N ARG A 132 3.93 2.83 -19.85
CA ARG A 132 3.42 1.54 -19.35
C ARG A 132 4.03 0.37 -20.13
N SER A 133 4.03 -0.80 -19.50
CA SER A 133 4.58 -2.05 -20.06
C SER A 133 6.08 -2.02 -20.39
N ARG A 134 6.84 -1.08 -19.80
CA ARG A 134 8.31 -0.96 -19.97
C ARG A 134 9.09 -1.29 -18.70
N GLY A 135 8.46 -1.97 -17.73
CA GLY A 135 9.09 -2.32 -16.45
C GLY A 135 9.24 -1.16 -15.44
N VAL A 136 8.69 0.02 -15.72
CA VAL A 136 8.80 1.23 -14.87
C VAL A 136 8.30 0.97 -13.44
N GLY A 137 7.07 0.49 -13.27
CA GLY A 137 6.50 0.21 -11.94
C GLY A 137 7.25 -0.92 -11.21
N SER A 138 7.67 -1.95 -11.94
CA SER A 138 8.43 -3.08 -11.39
C SER A 138 9.81 -2.67 -10.89
N TRP A 139 10.43 -1.69 -11.54
CA TRP A 139 11.66 -1.08 -11.08
C TRP A 139 11.40 -0.16 -9.88
N ALA A 140 10.42 0.74 -9.97
CA ALA A 140 10.24 1.85 -9.02
C ALA A 140 9.80 1.40 -7.62
N VAL A 141 8.88 0.44 -7.50
CA VAL A 141 8.33 0.04 -6.20
C VAL A 141 9.40 -0.54 -5.25
N PRO A 142 10.26 -1.49 -5.67
CA PRO A 142 11.35 -1.96 -4.82
C PRO A 142 12.36 -0.88 -4.42
N GLN A 143 12.57 0.16 -5.27
CA GLN A 143 13.48 1.26 -4.93
C GLN A 143 13.03 2.04 -3.69
N LEU A 144 11.75 1.97 -3.29
CA LEU A 144 11.27 2.59 -2.06
C LEU A 144 12.07 2.12 -0.85
N PHE A 145 12.49 0.85 -0.78
CA PHE A 145 13.32 0.36 0.34
C PHE A 145 14.70 1.00 0.43
N ASP A 146 15.14 1.64 -0.66
CA ASP A 146 16.43 2.28 -0.78
C ASP A 146 16.39 3.79 -0.58
N THR A 147 15.21 4.40 -0.50
CA THR A 147 15.06 5.82 -0.19
C THR A 147 15.47 6.12 1.26
N HIS A 148 15.88 7.36 1.49
CA HIS A 148 16.30 7.80 2.81
C HIS A 148 15.15 7.69 3.83
N GLU A 149 13.93 8.00 3.40
CA GLU A 149 12.71 8.03 4.23
C GLU A 149 12.39 6.64 4.78
N VAL A 150 12.40 5.61 3.92
CA VAL A 150 12.10 4.23 4.32
C VAL A 150 13.26 3.63 5.13
N LYS A 151 14.50 3.96 4.79
CA LYS A 151 15.68 3.56 5.58
C LYS A 151 15.68 4.17 6.99
N ALA A 152 15.29 5.43 7.13
CA ALA A 152 15.27 6.15 8.40
C ALA A 152 14.33 5.50 9.43
N ILE A 153 13.14 5.07 8.98
CA ILE A 153 12.18 4.36 9.85
C ILE A 153 12.46 2.85 9.95
N ARG A 154 13.46 2.35 9.20
CA ARG A 154 13.88 0.96 9.16
C ARG A 154 12.72 0.00 8.80
N SER A 155 11.79 0.43 7.94
CA SER A 155 10.69 -0.46 7.54
C SER A 155 11.22 -1.66 6.74
N SER A 156 10.65 -2.83 7.04
CA SER A 156 10.92 -4.08 6.33
C SER A 156 9.81 -4.44 5.34
N TYR A 157 8.71 -3.70 5.30
CA TYR A 157 7.52 -4.07 4.55
C TYR A 157 6.93 -2.87 3.81
N LEU A 158 6.44 -3.12 2.60
CA LEU A 158 5.57 -2.21 1.85
C LEU A 158 4.19 -2.83 1.76
N PHE A 159 3.17 -2.08 2.12
CA PHE A 159 1.77 -2.49 2.05
C PHE A 159 1.10 -1.84 0.84
N ALA A 160 0.08 -2.49 0.29
CA ALA A 160 -0.75 -1.90 -0.76
C ALA A 160 -2.12 -2.57 -0.79
N TRP A 161 -3.13 -1.83 -1.24
CA TRP A 161 -4.37 -2.40 -1.75
C TRP A 161 -4.37 -2.36 -3.28
N PRO A 162 -4.20 -3.50 -3.97
CA PRO A 162 -4.21 -3.52 -5.43
C PRO A 162 -5.62 -3.24 -5.99
N ALA A 163 -5.95 -1.96 -6.16
CA ALA A 163 -7.20 -1.48 -6.71
C ALA A 163 -6.96 -0.58 -7.95
N VAL A 164 -8.00 -0.41 -8.75
CA VAL A 164 -8.00 0.56 -9.85
C VAL A 164 -8.25 1.95 -9.27
N LEU A 165 -7.43 2.92 -9.66
CA LEU A 165 -7.59 4.31 -9.21
C LEU A 165 -8.76 4.97 -9.94
N ASN A 166 -9.95 4.91 -9.35
CA ASN A 166 -11.20 5.39 -9.95
C ASN A 166 -11.15 6.87 -10.38
N HIS A 167 -10.41 7.72 -9.65
CA HIS A 167 -10.29 9.14 -9.97
C HIS A 167 -9.45 9.43 -11.24
N LEU A 168 -8.68 8.43 -11.71
CA LEU A 168 -7.94 8.49 -12.98
C LEU A 168 -8.68 7.77 -14.11
N GLU A 169 -9.82 7.15 -13.81
CA GLU A 169 -10.68 6.52 -14.79
C GLU A 169 -11.64 7.56 -15.40
N PRO A 170 -12.03 7.40 -16.67
CA PRO A 170 -13.02 8.29 -17.29
C PRO A 170 -14.33 8.30 -16.48
N MET A 171 -14.87 9.48 -16.16
CA MET A 171 -16.10 9.63 -15.37
C MET A 171 -17.33 8.93 -15.96
N PHE A 172 -17.33 8.66 -17.27
CA PHE A 172 -18.38 7.91 -17.94
C PHE A 172 -17.85 6.52 -18.30
N PRO A 173 -18.11 5.49 -17.49
CA PRO A 173 -17.72 4.14 -17.85
C PRO A 173 -18.53 3.70 -19.06
N GLN A 174 -17.89 3.66 -20.23
CA GLN A 174 -18.32 2.80 -21.34
C GLN A 174 -17.86 1.34 -21.11
N THR A 175 -17.21 1.08 -19.96
CA THR A 175 -16.64 -0.21 -19.60
C THR A 175 -17.70 -1.10 -18.97
N THR A 176 -17.86 -2.30 -19.55
CA THR A 176 -18.70 -3.35 -18.99
C THR A 176 -18.15 -3.85 -17.65
N THR A 177 -18.97 -4.55 -16.87
CA THR A 177 -18.55 -5.21 -15.62
C THR A 177 -17.30 -6.08 -15.83
N GLU A 178 -17.24 -6.82 -16.95
CA GLU A 178 -16.10 -7.66 -17.30
C GLU A 178 -14.82 -6.85 -17.52
N ALA A 179 -14.92 -5.66 -18.14
CA ALA A 179 -13.76 -4.79 -18.34
C ALA A 179 -13.20 -4.24 -17.02
N CYS A 180 -14.07 -3.94 -16.05
CA CYS A 180 -13.67 -3.53 -14.70
C CYS A 180 -12.98 -4.68 -13.96
N VAL A 181 -13.55 -5.89 -13.99
CA VAL A 181 -12.94 -7.09 -13.40
C VAL A 181 -11.57 -7.36 -14.02
N ALA A 182 -11.45 -7.35 -15.35
CA ALA A 182 -10.19 -7.57 -16.04
C ALA A 182 -9.13 -6.49 -15.72
N LYS A 183 -9.53 -5.24 -15.46
CA LYS A 183 -8.61 -4.19 -14.97
C LYS A 183 -8.08 -4.54 -13.57
N GLY A 184 -8.96 -4.89 -12.64
CA GLY A 184 -8.57 -5.30 -11.29
C GLY A 184 -7.62 -6.50 -11.29
N GLU A 185 -7.90 -7.53 -12.09
CA GLU A 185 -7.03 -8.70 -12.24
C GLU A 185 -5.64 -8.34 -12.77
N ARG A 186 -5.54 -7.39 -13.71
CA ARG A 186 -4.24 -6.91 -14.20
C ARG A 186 -3.43 -6.21 -13.11
N VAL A 187 -4.08 -5.40 -12.27
CA VAL A 187 -3.41 -4.72 -11.13
C VAL A 187 -2.91 -5.75 -10.13
N ILE A 188 -3.75 -6.72 -9.73
CA ILE A 188 -3.36 -7.82 -8.83
C ILE A 188 -2.18 -8.61 -9.42
N LYS A 189 -2.25 -8.97 -10.71
CA LYS A 189 -1.18 -9.68 -11.40
C LYS A 189 0.13 -8.88 -11.40
N PHE A 190 0.06 -7.57 -11.59
CA PHE A 190 1.23 -6.68 -11.50
C PHE A 190 1.87 -6.74 -10.10
N PHE A 191 1.12 -6.49 -9.03
CA PHE A 191 1.66 -6.53 -7.66
C PHE A 191 2.26 -7.91 -7.34
N ARG A 192 1.59 -8.99 -7.72
CA ARG A 192 2.14 -10.36 -7.55
C ARG A 192 3.43 -10.57 -8.32
N SER A 193 3.54 -10.05 -9.54
CA SER A 193 4.73 -10.20 -10.39
C SER A 193 5.98 -9.55 -9.82
N ILE A 194 5.83 -8.49 -9.02
CA ILE A 194 6.94 -7.79 -8.35
C ILE A 194 7.20 -8.35 -6.93
N GLY A 195 6.45 -9.38 -6.56
CA GLY A 195 6.65 -10.20 -5.36
C GLY A 195 5.88 -9.73 -4.12
N PHE A 196 4.84 -8.92 -4.28
CA PHE A 196 3.84 -8.76 -3.22
C PHE A 196 3.05 -10.06 -3.06
N ARG A 197 2.75 -10.44 -1.83
CA ARG A 197 1.81 -11.53 -1.51
C ARG A 197 0.72 -11.01 -0.60
N ARG A 198 -0.43 -11.68 -0.64
CA ARG A 198 -1.59 -11.30 0.16
C ARG A 198 -1.29 -11.47 1.65
N LEU A 199 -1.80 -10.55 2.48
CA LEU A 199 -1.83 -10.72 3.93
C LEU A 199 -2.96 -11.69 4.25
N ALA A 200 -2.61 -12.96 4.47
CA ALA A 200 -3.55 -14.07 4.58
C ALA A 200 -4.57 -14.10 3.42
N ASN A 201 -5.86 -13.94 3.73
CA ASN A 201 -6.96 -13.93 2.77
C ASN A 201 -7.60 -12.53 2.61
N THR A 202 -6.98 -11.47 3.14
CA THR A 202 -7.49 -10.09 3.10
C THR A 202 -7.38 -9.47 1.70
N SER A 203 -7.96 -8.30 1.45
CA SER A 203 -7.75 -7.54 0.21
C SER A 203 -6.34 -6.95 0.05
N PHE A 204 -5.56 -6.93 1.13
CA PHE A 204 -4.28 -6.22 1.21
C PHE A 204 -3.10 -7.13 0.90
N PHE A 205 -2.07 -6.51 0.34
CA PHE A 205 -0.84 -7.15 -0.04
C PHE A 205 0.33 -6.53 0.70
N CYS A 206 1.36 -7.35 0.91
CA CYS A 206 2.60 -6.95 1.53
C CYS A 206 3.79 -7.45 0.71
N LEU A 207 4.79 -6.60 0.56
CA LEU A 207 6.10 -6.92 0.00
C LEU A 207 7.14 -6.83 1.11
N ALA A 208 7.82 -7.95 1.39
CA ALA A 208 8.95 -7.99 2.31
C ALA A 208 10.24 -7.51 1.64
N LYS A 209 11.03 -6.73 2.37
CA LYS A 209 12.36 -6.24 1.95
C LYS A 209 13.36 -7.38 1.82
N ASP A 210 13.32 -8.33 2.75
CA ASP A 210 14.22 -9.46 2.76
C ASP A 210 13.90 -10.42 1.59
N PRO A 211 14.82 -10.61 0.62
CA PRO A 211 14.60 -11.53 -0.48
C PRO A 211 14.45 -13.00 -0.05
N ALA A 212 14.97 -13.38 1.13
CA ALA A 212 14.84 -14.72 1.69
C ALA A 212 13.52 -14.93 2.45
N HIS A 213 12.72 -13.88 2.65
CA HIS A 213 11.42 -13.97 3.33
C HIS A 213 10.50 -14.98 2.63
N ARG A 214 9.73 -15.75 3.40
CA ARG A 214 8.87 -16.83 2.88
C ARG A 214 7.91 -16.37 1.78
N SER A 215 7.32 -15.19 1.92
CA SER A 215 6.44 -14.61 0.89
C SER A 215 7.14 -14.39 -0.46
N ARG A 216 8.47 -14.19 -0.48
CA ARG A 216 9.25 -14.03 -1.72
C ARG A 216 9.50 -15.35 -2.45
N GLN A 217 9.31 -16.48 -1.77
CA GLN A 217 9.53 -17.83 -2.32
C GLN A 217 8.29 -18.43 -2.97
N ILE A 218 7.11 -17.86 -2.71
CA ILE A 218 5.84 -18.32 -3.29
C ILE A 218 5.73 -17.81 -4.72
N ALA A 219 5.31 -18.63 -5.68
CA ALA A 219 5.07 -18.16 -7.04
C ALA A 219 3.85 -17.23 -7.12
N ALA A 220 3.82 -16.32 -8.10
CA ALA A 220 2.74 -15.33 -8.22
C ALA A 220 1.34 -15.97 -8.39
N ASN A 221 1.27 -17.14 -9.02
CA ASN A 221 0.04 -17.91 -9.22
C ASN A 221 -0.33 -18.82 -8.05
N GLU A 222 0.55 -18.98 -7.07
CA GLU A 222 0.33 -19.79 -5.87
C GLU A 222 -0.06 -18.93 -4.65
N ASP A 223 -0.12 -17.61 -4.82
CA ASP A 223 -0.51 -16.67 -3.78
C ASP A 223 -1.94 -16.92 -3.27
N ALA A 224 -2.20 -16.61 -2.00
CA ALA A 224 -3.47 -16.87 -1.37
C ALA A 224 -4.65 -16.17 -2.07
N GLU A 225 -5.78 -16.87 -2.13
CA GLU A 225 -7.03 -16.31 -2.62
C GLU A 225 -7.63 -15.34 -1.59
N PHE A 226 -8.35 -14.35 -2.11
CA PHE A 226 -9.17 -13.47 -1.27
C PHE A 226 -10.34 -14.27 -0.68
N LYS A 227 -10.62 -14.05 0.61
CA LYS A 227 -11.85 -14.53 1.25
C LYS A 227 -12.52 -13.36 1.94
N THR A 228 -13.84 -13.26 1.79
CA THR A 228 -14.64 -12.33 2.56
C THR A 228 -14.45 -12.59 4.06
N LEU A 229 -14.46 -11.51 4.85
CA LEU A 229 -14.36 -11.63 6.29
C LEU A 229 -15.45 -12.58 6.84
N PRO A 230 -15.14 -13.44 7.84
CA PRO A 230 -16.14 -14.26 8.52
C PRO A 230 -17.19 -13.35 9.20
N PRO A 231 -18.29 -13.87 9.76
CA PRO A 231 -19.20 -13.06 10.57
C PRO A 231 -18.45 -12.29 11.68
N PRO A 232 -18.92 -11.08 12.06
CA PRO A 232 -18.30 -10.30 13.14
C PRO A 232 -18.26 -11.10 14.44
N LYS A 233 -17.15 -11.00 15.19
CA LYS A 233 -16.96 -11.72 16.44
C LYS A 233 -17.74 -11.08 17.60
N ASP A 234 -17.92 -9.77 17.55
CA ASP A 234 -18.58 -8.97 18.57
C ASP A 234 -19.23 -7.69 17.99
N ASP A 235 -19.97 -6.97 18.83
CA ASP A 235 -20.67 -5.74 18.45
C ASP A 235 -19.71 -4.61 18.03
N ASN A 236 -18.49 -4.57 18.58
CA ASN A 236 -17.50 -3.58 18.18
C ASN A 236 -17.04 -3.83 16.74
N GLU A 237 -16.81 -5.09 16.37
CA GLU A 237 -16.48 -5.46 15.00
C GLU A 237 -17.65 -5.18 14.04
N VAL A 238 -18.90 -5.35 14.48
CA VAL A 238 -20.08 -4.93 13.70
C VAL A 238 -20.00 -3.43 13.39
N ILE A 239 -19.78 -2.59 14.40
CA ILE A 239 -19.69 -1.13 14.24
C ILE A 239 -18.55 -0.76 13.28
N ARG A 240 -17.36 -1.33 13.46
CA ARG A 240 -16.20 -1.05 12.58
C ARG A 240 -16.46 -1.45 11.13
N ARG A 241 -17.13 -2.58 10.89
CA ARG A 241 -17.51 -2.99 9.53
C ARG A 241 -18.52 -2.05 8.90
N ILE A 242 -19.47 -1.54 9.69
CA ILE A 242 -20.40 -0.51 9.22
C ILE A 242 -19.59 0.71 8.79
N LEU A 243 -18.74 1.25 9.66
CA LEU A 243 -17.91 2.42 9.36
C LEU A 243 -17.04 2.24 8.09
N ALA A 244 -16.35 1.10 7.98
CA ALA A 244 -15.50 0.78 6.83
C ALA A 244 -16.27 0.47 5.52
N SER A 245 -17.60 0.47 5.54
CA SER A 245 -18.44 0.19 4.35
C SER A 245 -19.02 1.46 3.71
N TRP A 246 -18.86 2.64 4.33
CA TRP A 246 -19.40 3.93 3.86
C TRP A 246 -18.35 4.79 3.15
#